data_AF-A0A1G9FYT7-F1
#
_entry.id   AF-A0A1G9FYT7-F1
#
_cell.length_a   1.000
_cell.length_b   1.000
_cell.length_c   1.000
_cell.angle_alpha   90.00
_cell.angle_beta   90.00
_cell.angle_gamma   90.00
#
_symmetry.space_group_name_H-M   'P 1'
#
loop_
_entity.id
_entity.type
_entity.pdbx_description
1 polymer ?
#
loop_
_entity_poly.entity_id
_entity_poly.type
_entity_poly.pdbx_seq_one_letter_code
_entity_poly.pdbx_strand_id
1 'polypeptide(L)'
;MREAHAEDARTEARKVVRNLLGEERPTAATLVADVRPVLGDDRTARALELAVGASLTRRSAELAAVAALLVGSRELGEEWWTRPRGGKLPAPDEVLSTAVAIEPWTDLSALEMLAAWVSDDAADQVWGPPVAEVDLNSWQAEDRFDLPGDASPGQRLVVHFDAGGRLDAVVTRRSSGELGSNLDFQSLRYSRPAEAQWSWGVAAGLGPHRLPGESPDPYAREVSAEAAATLRAWALRHGATEEQLGDWLTVGDVVAAIERVDWMWRSGEWFGWWRGASALVDDSAYLPYRLEELAAE
;
A
#
# COMPACT_ATOMS: atom_id res chain seq x y z
N MET A 1 -16.96 -18.52 4.98
CA MET A 1 -16.97 -17.34 5.88
C MET A 1 -15.84 -16.35 5.54
N ARG A 2 -14.60 -16.79 5.26
CA ARG A 2 -13.47 -15.88 4.95
C ARG A 2 -13.40 -15.36 3.50
N GLU A 3 -13.78 -16.17 2.51
CA GLU A 3 -13.96 -15.70 1.12
C GLU A 3 -15.01 -14.59 1.04
N ALA A 4 -16.11 -14.72 1.80
CA ALA A 4 -17.11 -13.67 1.94
C ALA A 4 -16.51 -12.36 2.49
N HIS A 5 -15.61 -12.41 3.48
CA HIS A 5 -14.96 -11.21 4.01
C HIS A 5 -13.97 -10.54 3.03
N ALA A 6 -13.31 -11.31 2.17
CA ALA A 6 -12.44 -10.75 1.12
C ALA A 6 -13.25 -10.13 -0.02
N GLU A 7 -14.37 -10.76 -0.42
CA GLU A 7 -15.35 -10.17 -1.34
C GLU A 7 -15.98 -8.91 -0.76
N ASP A 8 -16.26 -8.88 0.55
CA ASP A 8 -16.73 -7.70 1.27
C ASP A 8 -15.68 -6.59 1.24
N ALA A 9 -14.41 -6.89 1.51
CA ALA A 9 -13.32 -5.89 1.48
C ALA A 9 -13.12 -5.29 0.07
N ARG A 10 -13.15 -6.11 -0.98
CA ARG A 10 -13.08 -5.61 -2.37
C ARG A 10 -14.32 -4.79 -2.74
N THR A 11 -15.49 -5.14 -2.21
CA THR A 11 -16.73 -4.37 -2.42
C THR A 11 -16.69 -3.02 -1.72
N GLU A 12 -16.23 -2.97 -0.47
CA GLU A 12 -16.04 -1.71 0.26
C GLU A 12 -14.95 -0.84 -0.38
N ALA A 13 -13.81 -1.43 -0.78
CA ALA A 13 -12.75 -0.72 -1.49
C ALA A 13 -13.27 -0.06 -2.78
N ARG A 14 -14.11 -0.76 -3.57
CA ARG A 14 -14.75 -0.18 -4.76
C ARG A 14 -15.71 0.97 -4.43
N LYS A 15 -16.39 0.92 -3.29
CA LYS A 15 -17.24 2.05 -2.84
C LYS A 15 -16.38 3.25 -2.49
N VAL A 16 -15.28 3.06 -1.76
CA VAL A 16 -14.33 4.13 -1.41
C VAL A 16 -13.70 4.73 -2.67
N VAL A 17 -13.19 3.89 -3.58
CA VAL A 17 -12.62 4.32 -4.87
C VAL A 17 -13.64 5.13 -5.67
N ARG A 18 -14.87 4.66 -5.80
CA ARG A 18 -15.93 5.42 -6.49
C ARG A 18 -16.20 6.77 -5.84
N ASN A 19 -16.18 6.84 -4.51
CA ASN A 19 -16.43 8.09 -3.79
C ASN A 19 -15.27 9.09 -3.91
N LEU A 20 -14.02 8.60 -3.94
CA LEU A 20 -12.82 9.44 -3.95
C LEU A 20 -12.33 9.79 -5.36
N LEU A 21 -12.41 8.82 -6.27
CA LEU A 21 -11.89 8.91 -7.63
C LEU A 21 -12.98 9.02 -8.69
N GLY A 22 -14.25 8.72 -8.35
CA GLY A 22 -15.37 8.73 -9.31
C GLY A 22 -15.51 7.44 -10.13
N GLU A 23 -14.68 6.42 -9.87
CA GLU A 23 -14.55 5.22 -10.69
C GLU A 23 -15.08 3.96 -9.98
N GLU A 24 -15.89 3.15 -10.67
CA GLU A 24 -16.40 1.89 -10.12
C GLU A 24 -15.46 0.70 -10.37
N ARG A 25 -14.65 0.79 -11.43
CA ARG A 25 -13.67 -0.24 -11.82
C ARG A 25 -12.32 0.43 -12.08
N PRO A 26 -11.49 0.61 -11.04
CA PRO A 26 -10.20 1.28 -11.21
C PRO A 26 -9.31 0.48 -12.15
N THR A 27 -8.69 1.17 -13.09
CA THR A 27 -7.65 0.64 -13.96
C THR A 27 -6.47 1.60 -13.96
N ALA A 28 -5.28 1.14 -14.36
CA ALA A 28 -4.13 2.02 -14.53
C ALA A 28 -4.43 3.14 -15.55
N ALA A 29 -5.15 2.83 -16.64
CA ALA A 29 -5.49 3.80 -17.67
C ALA A 29 -6.42 4.91 -17.16
N THR A 30 -7.47 4.56 -16.41
CA THR A 30 -8.38 5.55 -15.83
C THR A 30 -7.68 6.39 -14.78
N LEU A 31 -6.87 5.78 -13.91
CA LEU A 31 -6.05 6.51 -12.93
C LEU A 31 -5.13 7.53 -13.61
N VAL A 32 -4.42 7.16 -14.67
CA VAL A 32 -3.53 8.06 -15.41
C VAL A 32 -4.29 9.23 -16.04
N ALA A 33 -5.48 8.98 -16.57
CA ALA A 33 -6.33 10.03 -17.12
C ALA A 33 -6.79 11.03 -16.06
N ASP A 34 -7.07 10.56 -14.83
CA ASP A 34 -7.51 11.40 -13.72
C ASP A 34 -6.39 12.16 -13.02
N VAL A 35 -5.19 11.58 -13.00
CA VAL A 35 -3.99 12.16 -12.39
C VAL A 35 -3.50 13.36 -13.19
N ARG A 36 -3.46 13.25 -14.52
CA ARG A 36 -2.84 14.25 -15.39
C ARG A 36 -3.40 15.67 -15.21
N PRO A 37 -4.72 15.90 -15.14
CA PRO A 37 -5.27 17.25 -14.93
C PRO A 37 -4.97 17.84 -13.56
N VAL A 38 -4.64 17.01 -12.56
CA VAL A 38 -4.42 17.46 -11.17
C VAL A 38 -2.93 17.66 -10.88
N LEU A 39 -2.09 16.70 -11.27
CA LEU A 39 -0.65 16.76 -11.01
C LEU A 39 0.09 17.59 -12.07
N GLY A 40 -0.50 17.75 -13.27
CA GLY A 40 0.16 18.32 -14.43
C GLY A 40 0.98 17.28 -15.20
N ASP A 41 1.35 17.60 -16.44
CA ASP A 41 2.00 16.66 -17.35
C ASP A 41 3.35 16.17 -16.82
N ASP A 42 4.21 17.06 -16.29
CA ASP A 42 5.57 16.72 -15.86
C ASP A 42 5.58 15.75 -14.67
N ARG A 43 4.80 16.04 -13.62
CA ARG A 43 4.68 15.17 -12.43
C ARG A 43 4.07 13.83 -12.80
N THR A 44 3.05 13.84 -13.66
CA THR A 44 2.40 12.62 -14.13
C THR A 44 3.37 11.75 -14.93
N ALA A 45 4.12 12.34 -15.86
CA ALA A 45 5.12 11.62 -16.64
C ALA A 45 6.18 11.01 -15.71
N ARG A 46 6.68 11.77 -14.75
CA ARG A 46 7.69 11.27 -13.81
C ARG A 46 7.16 10.15 -12.91
N ALA A 47 5.95 10.28 -12.39
CA ALA A 47 5.33 9.22 -11.60
C ALA A 47 5.12 7.94 -12.41
N LEU A 48 4.74 8.08 -13.68
CA LEU A 48 4.60 6.94 -14.60
C LEU A 48 5.95 6.26 -14.90
N GLU A 49 7.01 7.03 -15.12
CA GLU A 49 8.36 6.48 -15.32
C GLU A 49 8.79 5.61 -14.12
N LEU A 50 8.51 6.07 -12.90
CA LEU A 50 8.81 5.33 -11.67
C LEU A 50 7.98 4.04 -11.57
N ALA A 51 6.68 4.12 -11.86
CA ALA A 51 5.80 2.94 -11.87
C ALA A 51 6.16 1.93 -12.96
N VAL A 52 6.65 2.39 -14.12
CA VAL A 52 7.19 1.54 -15.19
C VAL A 52 8.49 0.86 -14.75
N GLY A 53 9.39 1.61 -14.09
CA GLY A 53 10.68 1.12 -13.62
C GLY A 53 10.61 0.18 -12.40
N ALA A 54 9.50 0.16 -11.68
CA ALA A 54 9.27 -0.78 -10.59
C ALA A 54 9.11 -2.22 -11.08
N SER A 55 9.36 -3.19 -10.20
CA SER A 55 9.09 -4.60 -10.50
C SER A 55 7.60 -4.82 -10.76
N LEU A 56 7.26 -5.79 -11.61
CA LEU A 56 5.88 -5.98 -12.06
C LEU A 56 4.95 -6.38 -10.91
N THR A 57 5.47 -7.11 -9.92
CA THR A 57 4.74 -7.44 -8.68
C THR A 57 4.52 -6.24 -7.77
N ARG A 58 5.33 -5.19 -7.89
CA ARG A 58 5.24 -3.96 -7.08
C ARG A 58 4.41 -2.88 -7.74
N ARG A 59 4.10 -3.01 -9.03
CA ARG A 59 3.39 -2.00 -9.82
C ARG A 59 2.02 -1.60 -9.25
N SER A 60 1.28 -2.54 -8.64
CA SER A 60 0.02 -2.22 -7.97
C SER A 60 0.22 -1.24 -6.81
N ALA A 61 1.30 -1.40 -6.02
CA ALA A 61 1.64 -0.49 -4.93
C ALA A 61 2.05 0.90 -5.43
N GLU A 62 2.83 0.98 -6.51
CA GLU A 62 3.19 2.26 -7.13
C GLU A 62 1.95 3.02 -7.65
N LEU A 63 1.01 2.32 -8.28
CA LEU A 63 -0.23 2.94 -8.77
C LEU A 63 -1.18 3.32 -7.63
N ALA A 64 -1.24 2.51 -6.57
CA ALA A 64 -1.93 2.89 -5.34
C ALA A 64 -1.35 4.18 -4.74
N ALA A 65 -0.03 4.31 -4.71
CA ALA A 65 0.63 5.53 -4.26
C ALA A 65 0.27 6.73 -5.15
N VAL A 66 0.20 6.55 -6.47
CA VAL A 66 -0.29 7.59 -7.40
C VAL A 66 -1.75 7.98 -7.11
N ALA A 67 -2.61 7.03 -6.74
CA ALA A 67 -3.99 7.34 -6.33
C ALA A 67 -4.04 8.19 -5.04
N ALA A 68 -3.14 7.91 -4.09
CA ALA A 68 -2.97 8.75 -2.90
C ALA A 68 -2.56 10.18 -3.27
N LEU A 69 -1.56 10.32 -4.16
CA LEU A 69 -1.07 11.62 -4.61
C LEU A 69 -2.12 12.43 -5.36
N LEU A 70 -2.97 11.78 -6.16
CA LEU A 70 -4.13 12.41 -6.81
C LEU A 70 -5.08 13.03 -5.79
N VAL A 71 -5.52 12.25 -4.80
CA VAL A 71 -6.46 12.74 -3.77
C VAL A 71 -5.81 13.78 -2.87
N GLY A 72 -4.58 13.53 -2.43
CA GLY A 72 -3.84 14.44 -1.58
C GLY A 72 -3.55 15.79 -2.25
N SER A 73 -3.20 15.80 -3.54
CA SER A 73 -3.01 17.05 -4.28
C SER A 73 -4.30 17.87 -4.41
N ARG A 74 -5.46 17.21 -4.51
CA ARG A 74 -6.77 17.90 -4.52
C ARG A 74 -7.09 18.54 -3.16
N GLU A 75 -6.64 17.93 -2.06
CA GLU A 75 -6.96 18.38 -0.70
C GLU A 75 -5.99 19.43 -0.16
N LEU A 76 -4.69 19.25 -0.41
CA LEU A 76 -3.62 20.07 0.13
C LEU A 76 -3.19 21.21 -0.79
N GLY A 77 -3.66 21.20 -2.05
CA GLY A 77 -3.33 22.21 -3.06
C GLY A 77 -1.97 22.00 -3.71
N GLU A 78 -1.72 22.78 -4.77
CA GLU A 78 -0.47 22.70 -5.55
C GLU A 78 0.76 23.13 -4.73
N GLU A 79 0.57 24.03 -3.76
CA GLU A 79 1.63 24.50 -2.88
C GLU A 79 2.26 23.39 -2.05
N TRP A 80 1.56 22.26 -1.84
CA TRP A 80 2.11 21.11 -1.13
C TRP A 80 3.37 20.58 -1.80
N TRP A 81 3.38 20.52 -3.14
CA TRP A 81 4.47 19.96 -3.93
C TRP A 81 5.80 20.72 -3.79
N THR A 82 5.71 22.02 -3.52
CA THR A 82 6.87 22.92 -3.40
C THR A 82 7.17 23.31 -1.95
N ARG A 83 6.33 22.86 -1.00
CA ARG A 83 6.46 23.22 0.41
C ARG A 83 7.71 22.56 1.02
N PRO A 84 8.61 23.34 1.64
CA PRO A 84 9.70 22.77 2.44
C PRO A 84 9.13 22.03 3.66
N ARG A 85 9.54 20.78 3.88
CA ARG A 85 9.02 19.92 4.97
C ARG A 85 9.73 20.10 6.32
N GLY A 86 10.46 21.20 6.49
CA GLY A 86 11.29 21.46 7.67
C GLY A 86 12.49 20.52 7.79
N GLY A 87 13.46 20.89 8.63
CA GLY A 87 14.67 20.08 8.84
C GLY A 87 15.53 19.94 7.57
N LYS A 88 15.94 18.70 7.27
CA LYS A 88 16.74 18.32 6.07
C LYS A 88 15.90 17.67 4.96
N LEU A 89 14.57 17.63 5.12
CA LEU A 89 13.70 16.97 4.15
C LEU A 89 13.44 17.89 2.95
N PRO A 90 13.65 17.41 1.71
CA PRO A 90 13.39 18.18 0.51
C PRO A 90 11.89 18.34 0.25
N ALA A 91 11.54 19.20 -0.71
CA ALA A 91 10.16 19.34 -1.16
C ALA A 91 9.69 18.08 -1.92
N PRO A 92 8.38 17.76 -1.95
CA PRO A 92 7.86 16.61 -2.68
C PRO A 92 8.27 16.56 -4.17
N ASP A 93 8.36 17.70 -4.87
CA ASP A 93 8.83 17.76 -6.26
C ASP A 93 10.29 17.31 -6.42
N GLU A 94 11.14 17.60 -5.43
CA GLU A 94 12.53 17.17 -5.45
C GLU A 94 12.65 15.66 -5.21
N VAL A 95 11.80 15.08 -4.34
CA VAL A 95 11.72 13.63 -4.16
C VAL A 95 11.27 12.94 -5.45
N LEU A 96 10.19 13.44 -6.07
CA LEU A 96 9.64 12.86 -7.30
C LEU A 96 10.66 12.89 -8.45
N SER A 97 11.39 13.99 -8.58
CA SER A 97 12.41 14.16 -9.62
C SER A 97 13.64 13.28 -9.38
N THR A 98 14.21 13.32 -8.17
CA THR A 98 15.44 12.58 -7.84
C THR A 98 15.22 11.07 -7.66
N ALA A 99 14.01 10.65 -7.30
CA ALA A 99 13.64 9.27 -7.01
C ALA A 99 14.50 8.63 -5.90
N VAL A 100 15.03 9.44 -4.98
CA VAL A 100 15.82 8.97 -3.85
C VAL A 100 14.89 8.76 -2.66
N ALA A 101 14.82 7.52 -2.16
CA ALA A 101 14.22 7.25 -0.86
C ALA A 101 15.07 7.91 0.24
N ILE A 102 14.42 8.60 1.17
CA ILE A 102 15.08 9.40 2.19
C ILE A 102 14.93 8.69 3.54
N GLU A 103 16.02 8.61 4.31
CA GLU A 103 15.98 8.04 5.66
C GLU A 103 14.91 8.72 6.54
N PRO A 104 14.17 7.96 7.37
CA PRO A 104 14.32 6.52 7.64
C PRO A 104 13.56 5.57 6.70
N TRP A 105 12.87 6.07 5.67
CA TRP A 105 11.99 5.25 4.80
C TRP A 105 12.73 4.54 3.66
N THR A 106 13.88 3.93 3.93
CA THR A 106 14.69 3.27 2.89
C THR A 106 14.01 2.08 2.23
N ASP A 107 12.99 1.52 2.88
CA ASP A 107 12.26 0.35 2.39
C ASP A 107 11.09 0.72 1.45
N LEU A 108 10.76 2.02 1.34
CA LEU A 108 9.70 2.52 0.46
C LEU A 108 10.25 3.00 -0.88
N SER A 109 9.44 2.86 -1.94
CA SER A 109 9.69 3.58 -3.19
C SER A 109 9.51 5.09 -2.98
N ALA A 110 10.04 5.91 -3.89
CA ALA A 110 9.82 7.35 -3.86
C ALA A 110 8.32 7.70 -3.92
N LEU A 111 7.50 6.95 -4.68
CA LEU A 111 6.06 7.20 -4.75
C LEU A 111 5.36 6.81 -3.45
N GLU A 112 5.71 5.68 -2.84
CA GLU A 112 5.14 5.27 -1.56
C GLU A 112 5.50 6.24 -0.43
N MET A 113 6.74 6.74 -0.41
CA MET A 113 7.15 7.76 0.55
C MET A 113 6.35 9.05 0.37
N LEU A 114 6.17 9.51 -0.87
CA LEU A 114 5.33 10.67 -1.17
C LEU A 114 3.86 10.45 -0.81
N ALA A 115 3.33 9.24 -1.04
CA ALA A 115 1.98 8.86 -0.64
C ALA A 115 1.81 8.86 0.88
N ALA A 116 2.82 8.42 1.63
CA ALA A 116 2.80 8.50 3.09
C ALA A 116 2.80 9.97 3.56
N TRP A 117 3.69 10.79 3.01
CA TRP A 117 3.78 12.21 3.36
C TRP A 117 2.50 12.99 3.05
N VAL A 118 1.88 12.77 1.89
CA VAL A 118 0.64 13.48 1.53
C VAL A 118 -0.51 13.02 2.42
N SER A 119 -0.52 11.75 2.83
CA SER A 119 -1.52 11.19 3.72
C SER A 119 -1.41 11.75 5.14
N ASP A 120 -0.20 11.88 5.67
CA ASP A 120 0.03 12.47 6.99
C ASP A 120 -0.27 13.96 7.02
N ASP A 121 0.14 14.71 6.01
CA ASP A 121 -0.17 16.14 5.94
C ASP A 121 -1.68 16.40 5.84
N ALA A 122 -2.40 15.58 5.06
CA ALA A 122 -3.85 15.64 4.98
C ALA A 122 -4.52 15.28 6.31
N ALA A 123 -4.00 14.26 7.01
CA ALA A 123 -4.47 13.91 8.35
C ALA A 123 -4.26 15.07 9.34
N ASP A 124 -3.09 15.70 9.33
CA ASP A 124 -2.73 16.80 10.22
C ASP A 124 -3.56 18.06 9.94
N GLN A 125 -3.91 18.34 8.68
CA GLN A 125 -4.80 19.45 8.33
C GLN A 125 -6.21 19.27 8.90
N VAL A 126 -6.70 18.03 9.00
CA VAL A 126 -8.07 17.74 9.46
C VAL A 126 -8.14 17.54 10.97
N TRP A 127 -7.17 16.83 11.55
CA TRP A 127 -7.21 16.39 12.95
C TRP A 127 -6.14 17.01 13.84
N GLY A 128 -5.24 17.82 13.28
CA GLY A 128 -4.08 18.34 13.96
C GLY A 128 -2.93 17.32 14.03
N PRO A 129 -1.71 17.79 14.36
CA PRO A 129 -0.54 16.92 14.46
C PRO A 129 -0.71 15.92 15.61
N PRO A 130 -0.25 14.67 15.43
CA PRO A 130 -0.32 13.67 16.49
C PRO A 130 0.64 14.03 17.64
N VAL A 131 0.26 13.69 18.86
CA VAL A 131 1.13 13.87 20.04
C VAL A 131 2.15 12.74 20.18
N ALA A 132 1.89 11.59 19.54
CA ALA A 132 2.74 10.40 19.59
C ALA A 132 2.39 9.43 18.45
N GLU A 133 3.29 8.47 18.21
CA GLU A 133 3.08 7.29 17.39
C GLU A 133 2.77 6.07 18.28
N VAL A 134 1.84 5.22 17.86
CA VAL A 134 1.47 3.99 18.56
C VAL A 134 1.40 2.81 17.61
N ASP A 135 2.01 1.69 18.00
CA ASP A 135 1.92 0.42 17.27
C ASP A 135 0.66 -0.36 17.68
N LEU A 136 -0.23 -0.61 16.70
CA LEU A 136 -1.48 -1.36 16.87
C LEU A 136 -1.33 -2.88 16.71
N ASN A 137 -0.13 -3.40 16.44
CA ASN A 137 0.11 -4.85 16.49
C ASN A 137 0.08 -5.40 17.92
N SER A 138 0.14 -4.52 18.93
CA SER A 138 -0.11 -4.86 20.33
C SER A 138 -1.58 -4.66 20.69
N TRP A 139 -2.14 -5.61 21.44
CA TRP A 139 -3.50 -5.55 21.96
C TRP A 139 -3.60 -4.67 23.21
N GLN A 140 -2.47 -4.13 23.69
CA GLN A 140 -2.44 -3.25 24.85
C GLN A 140 -2.92 -1.85 24.48
N ALA A 141 -4.04 -1.44 25.08
CA ALA A 141 -4.64 -0.13 24.86
C ALA A 141 -4.10 0.96 25.80
N GLU A 142 -3.44 0.59 26.89
CA GLU A 142 -3.08 1.50 27.98
C GLU A 142 -1.63 1.97 27.89
N ASP A 143 -1.42 3.27 28.13
CA ASP A 143 -0.12 3.91 28.40
C ASP A 143 0.95 3.62 27.33
N ARG A 144 0.56 3.78 26.07
CA ARG A 144 1.40 3.48 24.89
C ARG A 144 2.39 4.58 24.51
N PHE A 145 2.27 5.75 25.13
CA PHE A 145 3.11 6.92 24.90
C PHE A 145 3.12 7.81 26.14
N ASP A 146 4.15 8.65 26.25
CA ASP A 146 4.24 9.63 27.33
C ASP A 146 3.24 10.77 27.12
N LEU A 147 2.46 11.06 28.14
CA LEU A 147 1.50 12.16 28.09
C LEU A 147 2.22 13.52 28.02
N PRO A 148 1.71 14.47 27.23
CA PRO A 148 2.12 15.86 27.32
C PRO A 148 1.99 16.41 28.75
N GLY A 149 2.90 17.30 29.15
CA GLY A 149 2.93 17.81 30.54
C GLY A 149 1.70 18.64 30.95
N ASP A 150 0.92 19.11 29.98
CA ASP A 150 -0.34 19.84 30.16
C ASP A 150 -1.59 18.95 30.00
N ALA A 151 -1.41 17.63 29.90
CA ALA A 151 -2.52 16.68 29.76
C ALA A 151 -3.47 16.71 30.96
N SER A 152 -4.77 16.65 30.68
CA SER A 152 -5.83 16.68 31.70
C SER A 152 -6.78 15.48 31.59
N PRO A 153 -7.32 14.94 32.70
CA PRO A 153 -8.29 13.85 32.66
C PRO A 153 -9.46 14.13 31.72
N GLY A 154 -9.81 13.17 30.87
CA GLY A 154 -10.87 13.26 29.87
C GLY A 154 -10.46 13.93 28.55
N GLN A 155 -9.26 14.52 28.48
CA GLN A 155 -8.74 15.07 27.23
C GLN A 155 -8.56 13.97 26.19
N ARG A 156 -8.92 14.28 24.94
CA ARG A 156 -8.65 13.43 23.78
C ARG A 156 -7.40 13.95 23.08
N LEU A 157 -6.40 13.08 22.94
CA LEU A 157 -5.16 13.35 22.25
C LEU A 157 -5.15 12.55 20.95
N VAL A 158 -4.76 13.17 19.84
CA VAL A 158 -4.63 12.47 18.56
C VAL A 158 -3.27 11.78 18.52
N VAL A 159 -3.24 10.50 18.17
CA VAL A 159 -2.02 9.73 17.92
C VAL A 159 -2.00 9.19 16.49
N HIS A 160 -0.81 8.99 15.95
CA HIS A 160 -0.54 8.35 14.67
C HIS A 160 -0.33 6.85 14.89
N PHE A 161 -0.72 6.01 13.92
CA PHE A 161 -0.38 4.58 13.94
C PHE A 161 0.09 3.99 12.60
N ASP A 162 -0.13 4.72 11.51
CA ASP A 162 0.29 4.41 10.15
C ASP A 162 0.22 5.70 9.32
N ALA A 163 0.73 5.69 8.09
CA ALA A 163 0.65 6.81 7.15
C ALA A 163 -0.79 7.30 6.98
N GLY A 164 -1.07 8.54 7.38
CA GLY A 164 -2.41 9.13 7.37
C GLY A 164 -3.42 8.51 8.35
N GLY A 165 -3.03 7.48 9.10
CA GLY A 165 -3.83 6.83 10.14
C GLY A 165 -3.81 7.62 11.44
N ARG A 166 -4.98 7.89 12.02
CA ARG A 166 -5.12 8.56 13.32
C ARG A 166 -6.08 7.81 14.25
N LEU A 167 -5.80 7.91 15.54
CA LEU A 167 -6.60 7.36 16.61
C LEU A 167 -6.63 8.36 17.77
N ASP A 168 -7.73 8.39 18.53
CA ASP A 168 -7.75 9.18 19.76
C ASP A 168 -7.28 8.33 20.94
N ALA A 169 -6.51 8.94 21.82
CA ALA A 169 -6.18 8.44 23.14
C ALA A 169 -6.86 9.31 24.20
N VAL A 170 -7.63 8.70 25.09
CA VAL A 170 -8.31 9.40 26.17
C VAL A 170 -7.40 9.40 27.40
N VAL A 171 -7.10 10.59 27.92
CA VAL A 171 -6.36 10.74 29.16
C VAL A 171 -7.25 10.31 30.33
N THR A 172 -6.78 9.37 31.13
CA THR A 172 -7.51 8.84 32.29
C THR A 172 -6.70 9.00 33.56
N ARG A 173 -7.39 9.05 34.71
CA ARG A 173 -6.73 8.98 36.02
C ARG A 173 -6.75 7.52 36.48
N ARG A 174 -5.57 6.95 36.71
CA ARG A 174 -5.40 5.59 37.23
C ARG A 174 -5.81 5.54 38.71
N SER A 175 -5.99 4.33 39.24
CA SER A 175 -6.30 4.12 40.66
C SER A 175 -5.18 4.58 41.59
N SER A 176 -3.93 4.64 41.11
CA SER A 176 -2.76 5.22 41.81
C SER A 176 -2.85 6.74 41.96
N GLY A 177 -3.76 7.40 41.25
CA GLY A 177 -3.87 8.86 41.19
C GLY A 177 -3.04 9.50 40.05
N GLU A 178 -2.18 8.72 39.40
CA GLU A 178 -1.39 9.14 38.23
C GLU A 178 -2.26 9.25 36.97
N LEU A 179 -1.81 10.05 36.00
CA LEU A 179 -2.44 10.12 34.69
C LEU A 179 -1.87 9.06 33.76
N GLY A 180 -2.73 8.51 32.91
CA GLY A 180 -2.40 7.60 31.84
C GLY A 180 -3.26 7.84 30.60
N SER A 181 -3.05 7.07 29.53
CA SER A 181 -3.83 7.12 28.29
C SER A 181 -4.48 5.78 27.97
N ASN A 182 -5.67 5.81 27.39
CA ASN A 182 -6.32 4.63 26.81
C ASN A 182 -6.65 4.90 25.35
N LEU A 183 -6.20 4.03 24.46
CA LEU A 183 -6.53 4.08 23.03
C LEU A 183 -8.03 3.82 22.82
N ASP A 184 -8.69 4.71 22.07
CA ASP A 184 -10.09 4.59 21.68
C ASP A 184 -10.19 4.00 20.27
N PHE A 185 -10.13 2.67 20.16
CA PHE A 185 -10.21 1.94 18.88
C PHE A 185 -11.44 2.26 18.02
N GLN A 186 -12.51 2.81 18.59
CA GLN A 186 -13.68 3.23 17.83
C GLN A 186 -13.47 4.53 17.05
N SER A 187 -12.41 5.29 17.38
CA SER A 187 -12.03 6.53 16.71
C SER A 187 -10.99 6.33 15.59
N LEU A 188 -10.67 5.07 15.25
CA LEU A 188 -9.71 4.74 14.19
C LEU A 188 -10.20 5.29 12.86
N ARG A 189 -9.34 6.03 12.19
CA ARG A 189 -9.63 6.72 10.93
C ARG A 189 -8.38 6.88 10.08
N TYR A 190 -8.57 6.94 8.77
CA TYR A 190 -7.51 7.23 7.80
C TYR A 190 -7.84 8.50 7.03
N SER A 191 -6.83 9.29 6.71
CA SER A 191 -7.00 10.42 5.80
C SER A 191 -7.42 9.92 4.43
N ARG A 192 -8.10 10.78 3.67
CA ARG A 192 -8.63 10.42 2.35
C ARG A 192 -7.54 9.97 1.35
N PRO A 193 -6.32 10.54 1.34
CA PRO A 193 -5.24 10.01 0.50
C PRO A 193 -4.81 8.58 0.89
N ALA A 194 -4.72 8.28 2.18
CA ALA A 194 -4.45 6.92 2.66
C ALA A 194 -5.59 5.98 2.27
N GLU A 195 -6.85 6.43 2.42
CA GLU A 195 -8.02 5.68 1.95
C GLU A 195 -7.98 5.37 0.46
N ALA A 196 -7.58 6.34 -0.36
CA ALA A 196 -7.42 6.16 -1.80
C ALA A 196 -6.32 5.15 -2.12
N GLN A 197 -5.19 5.18 -1.43
CA GLN A 197 -4.08 4.25 -1.63
C GLN A 197 -4.52 2.80 -1.42
N TRP A 198 -4.96 2.46 -0.21
CA TRP A 198 -5.30 1.08 0.11
C TRP A 198 -6.51 0.60 -0.69
N SER A 199 -7.52 1.46 -0.88
CA SER A 199 -8.74 1.08 -1.60
C SER A 199 -8.47 0.85 -3.08
N TRP A 200 -7.59 1.65 -3.71
CA TRP A 200 -7.20 1.42 -5.10
C TRP A 200 -6.46 0.10 -5.24
N GLY A 201 -5.46 -0.17 -4.38
CA GLY A 201 -4.70 -1.43 -4.41
C GLY A 201 -5.59 -2.66 -4.25
N VAL A 202 -6.56 -2.61 -3.33
CA VAL A 202 -7.51 -3.71 -3.11
C VAL A 202 -8.51 -3.85 -4.26
N ALA A 203 -9.04 -2.74 -4.78
CA ALA A 203 -10.07 -2.76 -5.82
C ALA A 203 -9.53 -3.09 -7.21
N ALA A 204 -8.32 -2.62 -7.53
CA ALA A 204 -7.64 -2.87 -8.80
C ALA A 204 -6.86 -4.18 -8.82
N GLY A 205 -6.54 -4.75 -7.65
CA GLY A 205 -5.83 -6.02 -7.53
C GLY A 205 -4.34 -5.91 -7.85
N LEU A 206 -3.68 -7.07 -8.00
CA LEU A 206 -2.23 -7.12 -8.27
C LEU A 206 -1.92 -6.79 -9.74
N GLY A 207 -2.88 -7.02 -10.65
CA GLY A 207 -2.75 -6.71 -12.06
C GLY A 207 -3.30 -7.83 -12.95
N PRO A 208 -2.99 -7.81 -14.25
CA PRO A 208 -1.96 -7.01 -14.91
C PRO A 208 -2.30 -5.51 -15.05
N HIS A 209 -1.34 -4.63 -14.73
CA HIS A 209 -1.45 -3.18 -14.82
C HIS A 209 -0.59 -2.62 -15.95
N ARG A 210 -1.13 -2.62 -17.18
CA ARG A 210 -0.43 -2.10 -18.36
C ARG A 210 -0.35 -0.57 -18.31
N LEU A 211 0.82 -0.03 -18.58
CA LEU A 211 1.07 1.42 -18.59
C LEU A 211 1.29 1.94 -20.02
N PRO A 212 1.00 3.22 -20.28
CA PRO A 212 1.24 3.82 -21.59
C PRO A 212 2.72 3.74 -21.99
N GLY A 213 2.99 3.38 -23.25
CA GLY A 213 4.35 3.33 -23.81
C GLY A 213 5.08 2.00 -23.66
N GLU A 214 4.50 1.01 -22.98
CA GLU A 214 5.09 -0.33 -22.85
C GLU A 214 4.95 -1.12 -24.15
N SER A 215 6.06 -1.32 -24.86
CA SER A 215 6.15 -2.18 -26.04
C SER A 215 7.51 -2.88 -26.08
N PRO A 216 7.56 -4.22 -26.00
CA PRO A 216 6.44 -5.17 -25.91
C PRO A 216 5.69 -5.12 -24.55
N ASP A 217 4.48 -5.69 -24.50
CA ASP A 217 3.69 -5.85 -23.25
C ASP A 217 4.46 -6.72 -22.25
N PRO A 218 4.87 -6.20 -21.07
CA PRO A 218 5.65 -6.97 -20.10
C PRO A 218 4.89 -8.16 -19.52
N TYR A 219 3.55 -8.10 -19.50
CA TYR A 219 2.71 -9.20 -19.01
C TYR A 219 2.52 -10.32 -20.04
N ALA A 220 2.82 -10.07 -21.32
CA ALA A 220 2.76 -11.08 -22.37
C ALA A 220 4.05 -11.92 -22.47
N ARG A 221 5.08 -11.60 -21.67
CA ARG A 221 6.32 -12.38 -21.62
C ARG A 221 6.03 -13.81 -21.16
N GLU A 222 6.56 -14.78 -21.89
CA GLU A 222 6.48 -16.20 -21.53
C GLU A 222 7.27 -16.48 -20.26
N VAL A 223 6.74 -17.34 -19.40
CA VAL A 223 7.43 -17.82 -18.19
C VAL A 223 8.04 -19.20 -18.43
N SER A 224 9.09 -19.53 -17.68
CA SER A 224 9.68 -20.87 -17.72
C SER A 224 8.65 -21.93 -17.33
N ALA A 225 8.33 -22.84 -18.25
CA ALA A 225 7.39 -23.94 -18.02
C ALA A 225 7.80 -24.83 -16.82
N GLU A 226 9.10 -25.06 -16.61
CA GLU A 226 9.60 -25.86 -15.49
C GLU A 226 9.34 -25.17 -14.14
N ALA A 227 9.82 -23.92 -13.98
CA ALA A 227 9.53 -23.09 -12.82
C ALA A 227 8.02 -22.97 -12.52
N ALA A 228 7.21 -22.72 -13.56
CA ALA A 228 5.76 -22.64 -13.42
C ALA A 228 5.16 -23.97 -12.95
N ALA A 229 5.61 -25.11 -13.49
CA ALA A 229 5.16 -26.43 -13.04
C ALA A 229 5.50 -26.70 -11.57
N THR A 230 6.72 -26.37 -11.15
CA THR A 230 7.16 -26.52 -9.74
C THR A 230 6.31 -25.68 -8.79
N LEU A 231 6.11 -24.40 -9.10
CA LEU A 231 5.33 -23.48 -8.26
C LEU A 231 3.84 -23.86 -8.22
N ARG A 232 3.25 -24.27 -9.36
CA ARG A 232 1.86 -24.75 -9.41
C ARG A 232 1.70 -26.05 -8.62
N ALA A 233 2.62 -27.00 -8.79
CA ALA A 233 2.58 -28.26 -8.06
C ALA A 233 2.67 -28.04 -6.54
N TRP A 234 3.53 -27.12 -6.09
CA TRP A 234 3.59 -26.74 -4.67
C TRP A 234 2.25 -26.16 -4.19
N ALA A 235 1.67 -25.21 -4.93
CA ALA A 235 0.42 -24.57 -4.54
C ALA A 235 -0.76 -25.55 -4.45
N LEU A 236 -0.86 -26.49 -5.40
CA LEU A 236 -1.88 -27.55 -5.37
C LEU A 236 -1.72 -28.46 -4.15
N ARG A 237 -0.49 -28.87 -3.80
CA ARG A 237 -0.22 -29.66 -2.58
C ARG A 237 -0.67 -28.94 -1.32
N HIS A 238 -0.56 -27.61 -1.31
CA HIS A 238 -0.92 -26.77 -0.18
C HIS A 238 -2.37 -26.27 -0.22
N GLY A 239 -3.19 -26.77 -1.15
CA GLY A 239 -4.65 -26.62 -1.14
C GLY A 239 -5.24 -25.66 -2.16
N ALA A 240 -4.43 -25.00 -3.00
CA ALA A 240 -4.96 -24.23 -4.12
C ALA A 240 -5.69 -25.15 -5.11
N THR A 241 -6.66 -24.61 -5.85
CA THR A 241 -7.38 -25.36 -6.91
C THR A 241 -6.78 -25.07 -8.29
N GLU A 242 -7.01 -25.99 -9.24
CA GLU A 242 -6.63 -25.76 -10.64
C GLU A 242 -7.28 -24.50 -11.22
N GLU A 243 -8.53 -24.22 -10.83
CA GLU A 243 -9.26 -23.01 -11.25
C GLU A 243 -8.58 -21.72 -10.73
N GLN A 244 -8.14 -21.71 -9.47
CA GLN A 244 -7.43 -20.57 -8.90
C GLN A 244 -6.10 -20.32 -9.61
N LEU A 245 -5.35 -21.39 -9.89
CA LEU A 245 -4.05 -21.28 -10.53
C LEU A 245 -4.17 -20.96 -12.02
N GLY A 246 -5.12 -21.57 -12.74
CA GLY A 246 -5.18 -21.49 -14.20
C GLY A 246 -3.91 -22.04 -14.87
N ASP A 247 -3.72 -21.72 -16.15
CA ASP A 247 -2.53 -22.09 -16.91
C ASP A 247 -1.51 -20.96 -16.91
N TRP A 248 -0.29 -21.24 -16.44
CA TRP A 248 0.77 -20.24 -16.33
C TRP A 248 1.65 -20.28 -17.57
N LEU A 249 1.24 -19.57 -18.62
CA LEU A 249 2.01 -19.44 -19.86
C LEU A 249 2.78 -18.12 -19.89
N THR A 250 2.20 -17.07 -19.35
CA THR A 250 2.73 -15.71 -19.35
C THR A 250 2.87 -15.14 -17.95
N VAL A 251 3.65 -14.07 -17.83
CA VAL A 251 3.77 -13.30 -16.58
C VAL A 251 2.41 -12.82 -16.08
N GLY A 252 1.54 -12.37 -16.99
CA GLY A 252 0.17 -11.95 -16.65
C GLY A 252 -0.67 -13.06 -16.03
N ASP A 253 -0.51 -14.29 -16.49
CA ASP A 253 -1.22 -15.45 -15.92
C ASP A 253 -0.79 -15.72 -14.47
N VAL A 254 0.51 -15.64 -14.20
CA VAL A 254 1.08 -15.81 -12.86
C VAL A 254 0.59 -14.72 -11.92
N VAL A 255 0.60 -13.45 -12.35
CA VAL A 255 0.09 -12.31 -11.55
C VAL A 255 -1.38 -12.51 -11.19
N ALA A 256 -2.21 -12.87 -12.17
CA ALA A 256 -3.63 -13.11 -11.95
C ALA A 256 -3.87 -14.30 -11.00
N ALA A 257 -3.02 -15.34 -11.06
CA ALA A 257 -3.10 -16.47 -10.16
C ALA A 257 -2.70 -16.10 -8.72
N ILE A 258 -1.64 -15.31 -8.52
CA ILE A 258 -1.25 -14.80 -7.19
C ILE A 258 -2.44 -14.07 -6.54
N GLU A 259 -3.14 -13.22 -7.29
CA GLU A 259 -4.31 -12.48 -6.82
C GLU A 259 -5.52 -13.37 -6.52
N ARG A 260 -5.75 -14.45 -7.29
CA ARG A 260 -6.86 -15.38 -7.03
C ARG A 260 -6.58 -16.30 -5.85
N VAL A 261 -5.31 -16.66 -5.65
CA VAL A 261 -4.91 -17.47 -4.52
C VAL A 261 -5.04 -16.64 -3.25
N ASP A 262 -4.52 -15.41 -3.15
CA ASP A 262 -4.75 -14.45 -2.02
C ASP A 262 -4.71 -15.09 -0.61
N TRP A 263 -3.71 -15.93 -0.32
CA TRP A 263 -3.58 -16.71 0.92
C TRP A 263 -2.52 -16.20 1.91
N MET A 264 -2.12 -14.92 1.82
CA MET A 264 -1.12 -14.31 2.73
C MET A 264 -1.48 -14.41 4.23
N TRP A 265 -2.70 -14.81 4.56
CA TRP A 265 -3.24 -14.87 5.92
C TRP A 265 -3.49 -16.30 6.46
N ARG A 266 -3.02 -17.36 5.78
CA ARG A 266 -3.32 -18.75 6.18
C ARG A 266 -2.15 -19.52 6.82
N SER A 267 -0.92 -19.38 6.34
CA SER A 267 0.28 -19.96 6.96
C SER A 267 1.55 -19.23 6.53
N GLY A 268 2.61 -19.31 7.35
CA GLY A 268 3.91 -18.70 7.04
C GLY A 268 4.59 -19.29 5.80
N GLU A 269 4.28 -20.53 5.44
CA GLU A 269 4.83 -21.26 4.29
C GLU A 269 4.45 -20.59 2.95
N TRP A 270 3.29 -19.93 2.90
CA TRP A 270 2.85 -19.18 1.70
C TRP A 270 3.74 -18.00 1.34
N PHE A 271 4.47 -17.43 2.30
CA PHE A 271 5.47 -16.39 1.98
C PHE A 271 6.63 -16.95 1.14
N GLY A 272 6.99 -18.22 1.31
CA GLY A 272 7.98 -18.89 0.46
C GLY A 272 7.51 -18.96 -0.99
N TRP A 273 6.30 -19.48 -1.19
CA TRP A 273 5.69 -19.58 -2.52
C TRP A 273 5.48 -18.21 -3.18
N TRP A 274 4.95 -17.22 -2.46
CA TRP A 274 4.73 -15.89 -3.00
C TRP A 274 6.04 -15.24 -3.47
N ARG A 275 7.14 -15.41 -2.71
CA ARG A 275 8.46 -14.95 -3.14
C ARG A 275 8.97 -15.68 -4.38
N GLY A 276 8.71 -16.98 -4.51
CA GLY A 276 9.04 -17.76 -5.71
C GLY A 276 8.24 -17.33 -6.94
N ALA A 277 6.93 -17.17 -6.81
CA ALA A 277 6.06 -16.69 -7.88
C ALA A 277 6.39 -15.23 -8.28
N SER A 278 6.70 -14.38 -7.30
CA SER A 278 7.14 -13.01 -7.56
C SER A 278 8.49 -12.97 -8.25
N ALA A 279 9.45 -13.81 -7.84
CA ALA A 279 10.74 -13.95 -8.51
C ALA A 279 10.59 -14.41 -9.98
N LEU A 280 9.60 -15.25 -10.28
CA LEU A 280 9.28 -15.66 -11.66
C LEU A 280 8.70 -14.49 -12.47
N VAL A 281 7.77 -13.74 -11.89
CA VAL A 281 7.15 -12.55 -12.51
C VAL A 281 8.20 -11.47 -12.78
N ASP A 282 9.09 -11.21 -11.83
CA ASP A 282 10.06 -10.12 -11.89
C ASP A 282 11.39 -10.51 -12.57
N ASP A 283 11.51 -11.75 -13.09
CA ASP A 283 12.74 -12.28 -13.68
C ASP A 283 13.97 -12.16 -12.76
N SER A 284 13.76 -12.52 -11.49
CA SER A 284 14.76 -12.34 -10.44
C SER A 284 15.84 -13.42 -10.49
N ALA A 285 17.09 -13.00 -10.31
CA ALA A 285 18.24 -13.91 -10.17
C ALA A 285 18.12 -14.88 -8.97
N TYR A 286 17.23 -14.59 -8.01
CA TYR A 286 16.96 -15.47 -6.86
C TYR A 286 15.98 -16.60 -7.15
N LEU A 287 15.33 -16.63 -8.33
CA LEU A 287 14.34 -17.64 -8.67
C LEU A 287 14.85 -19.08 -8.48
N PRO A 288 16.07 -19.47 -8.93
CA PRO A 288 16.55 -20.85 -8.74
C PRO A 288 16.60 -21.26 -7.27
N TYR A 289 17.09 -20.39 -6.39
CA TYR A 289 17.14 -20.64 -4.95
C TYR A 289 15.73 -20.82 -4.35
N ARG A 290 14.76 -20.00 -4.78
CA ARG A 290 13.36 -20.15 -4.33
C ARG A 290 12.73 -21.47 -4.78
N LEU A 291 13.05 -21.92 -5.98
CA LEU A 291 12.56 -23.21 -6.49
C LEU A 291 13.18 -24.38 -5.72
N GLU A 292 14.47 -24.30 -5.37
CA GLU A 292 15.15 -25.30 -4.53
C GLU A 292 14.53 -25.38 -3.12
N GLU A 293 14.26 -24.25 -2.47
CA GLU A 293 13.57 -24.19 -1.17
C GLU A 293 12.22 -24.93 -1.23
N LEU A 294 11.40 -24.63 -2.23
CA LEU A 294 10.05 -25.21 -2.38
C LEU A 294 10.05 -26.68 -2.86
N ALA A 295 11.13 -27.13 -3.50
CA ALA A 295 11.27 -28.53 -3.93
C ALA A 295 11.76 -29.46 -2.81
N ALA A 296 12.35 -28.90 -1.75
CA ALA A 296 12.81 -29.66 -0.58
C ALA A 296 11.68 -29.97 0.43
N GLU A 297 10.49 -29.38 0.24
CA GLU A 297 9.26 -29.56 1.03
C GLU A 297 8.26 -30.53 0.39
#